data_AF-A0A969C0K8-F1
#
_entry.id   AF-A0A969C0K8-F1
#
_cell.length_a   1.000
_cell.length_b   1.000
_cell.length_c   1.000
_cell.angle_alpha   90.00
_cell.angle_beta   90.00
_cell.angle_gamma   90.00
#
_symmetry.space_group_name_H-M   'P 1'
#
loop_
_entity.id
_entity.type
_entity.pdbx_description
1 polymer ?
#
loop_
_entity_poly.entity_id
_entity_poly.type
_entity_poly.pdbx_seq_one_letter_code
_entity_poly.pdbx_strand_id
1 'polypeptide(L)'
;MHLSPAMAEEHLATLPPARSVSTQVIAESLEETYSLGAGDRIQIAMFNIPELSGEFRVSVDGYLNLPWIGTVSVYQMTLKDLKLDLAARYRRFLKRPPVINLTLLSPRPVRVSVSGEVNNPGSYTTAVEAPQDVRGNLQWPTLTQVLQTAGGITQLADVREVQVRRLGRDGSTRMIVDLWELVDAGDSSQDLSLRDGDAIFIPKAKKIDSSESVRLGTANFSPKNIKVQVVGEVVKPGSVEIPTNSTLNQAILVAGGFNNTRAKQTAVDFIRLNLDGTVTQRTIQVNLSSAPNDKDNPILRANDVIVAQRSDTAKSADRVGALGGILNPVSGILSVLRLLLGN
;
A
#
# COMPACT_ATOMS: atom_id res chain seq x y z
N MET A 1 68.28 -31.40 33.97
CA MET A 1 67.53 -30.99 32.77
C MET A 1 66.31 -30.23 33.23
N HIS A 2 66.28 -28.94 32.89
CA HIS A 2 65.17 -28.02 33.11
C HIS A 2 63.90 -28.55 32.43
N LEU A 3 62.74 -28.23 33.01
CA LEU A 3 61.60 -27.55 32.37
C LEU A 3 60.50 -27.32 33.42
N SER A 4 60.39 -26.07 33.89
CA SER A 4 59.16 -25.48 34.42
C SER A 4 58.48 -24.76 33.26
N PRO A 5 57.20 -25.02 32.95
CA PRO A 5 56.45 -24.18 32.03
C PRO A 5 55.82 -23.02 32.78
N ALA A 6 56.30 -21.82 32.47
CA ALA A 6 55.72 -20.56 32.86
C ALA A 6 54.68 -20.11 31.81
N MET A 7 53.55 -19.61 32.33
CA MET A 7 52.72 -18.52 31.79
C MET A 7 51.98 -18.73 30.46
N ALA A 8 50.67 -18.91 30.59
CA ALA A 8 49.67 -18.34 29.68
C ALA A 8 48.50 -17.83 30.53
N GLU A 9 48.55 -16.55 30.94
CA GLU A 9 47.37 -15.85 31.45
C GLU A 9 46.59 -15.27 30.26
N GLU A 10 45.45 -15.89 29.98
CA GLU A 10 44.49 -15.45 28.98
C GLU A 10 43.57 -14.39 29.61
N HIS A 11 43.65 -13.16 29.10
CA HIS A 11 42.86 -12.02 29.54
C HIS A 11 41.41 -12.17 29.03
N LEU A 12 40.53 -12.79 29.83
CA LEU A 12 39.08 -12.77 29.56
C LEU A 12 38.54 -11.36 29.83
N ALA A 13 38.29 -10.60 28.75
CA ALA A 13 37.54 -9.36 28.82
C ALA A 13 36.10 -9.66 29.29
N THR A 14 35.74 -9.16 30.47
CA THR A 14 34.36 -9.21 30.97
C THR A 14 33.49 -8.25 30.14
N LEU A 15 32.53 -8.81 29.42
CA LEU A 15 31.49 -8.03 28.74
C LEU A 15 30.71 -7.22 29.79
N PRO A 16 30.44 -5.92 29.55
CA PRO A 16 29.61 -5.14 30.47
C PRO A 16 28.19 -5.75 30.52
N PRO A 17 27.52 -5.74 31.69
CA PRO A 17 26.17 -6.26 31.79
C PRO A 17 25.24 -5.47 30.87
N ALA A 18 24.42 -6.19 30.10
CA ALA A 18 23.37 -5.60 29.29
C ALA A 18 22.51 -4.68 30.16
N ARG A 19 22.41 -3.40 29.79
CA ARG A 19 21.46 -2.46 30.40
C ARG A 19 20.06 -3.02 30.18
N SER A 20 19.46 -3.52 31.25
CA SER A 20 18.04 -3.83 31.32
C SER A 20 17.27 -2.52 31.11
N VAL A 21 16.79 -2.30 29.88
CA VAL A 21 15.79 -1.26 29.62
C VAL A 21 14.54 -1.68 30.37
N SER A 22 14.18 -0.92 31.40
CA SER A 22 13.09 -1.21 32.32
C SER A 22 11.74 -1.23 31.61
N THR A 23 10.99 -2.31 31.80
CA THR A 23 9.62 -2.58 31.30
C THR A 23 8.59 -1.49 31.63
N GLN A 24 8.89 -0.59 32.57
CA GLN A 24 7.99 0.48 33.00
C GLN A 24 7.79 1.60 31.97
N VAL A 25 8.80 1.91 31.15
CA VAL A 25 8.70 2.98 30.12
C VAL A 25 7.74 2.59 28.98
N ILE A 26 7.43 1.30 28.87
CA ILE A 26 6.76 0.71 27.71
C ILE A 26 5.23 0.78 27.84
N ALA A 27 4.68 0.60 29.04
CA ALA A 27 3.24 0.63 29.30
C ALA A 27 2.63 2.05 29.30
N GLU A 28 3.41 3.09 29.60
CA GLU A 28 2.96 4.49 29.57
C GLU A 28 2.60 4.97 28.15
N SER A 29 3.18 4.37 27.10
CA SER A 29 3.01 4.84 25.72
C SER A 29 1.60 4.59 25.16
N LEU A 30 0.94 3.49 25.51
CA LEU A 30 -0.39 3.15 25.01
C LEU A 30 -1.50 3.90 25.75
N GLU A 31 -1.34 4.09 27.05
CA GLU A 31 -2.32 4.80 27.87
C GLU A 31 -2.48 6.27 27.45
N GLU A 32 -1.47 6.84 26.80
CA GLU A 32 -1.42 8.24 26.38
C GLU A 32 -1.67 8.45 24.87
N THR A 33 -1.39 7.45 24.02
CA THR A 33 -1.41 7.64 22.55
C THR A 33 -2.64 7.02 21.87
N TYR A 34 -3.25 5.99 22.46
CA TYR A 34 -4.44 5.35 21.91
C TYR A 34 -5.71 6.08 22.36
N SER A 35 -6.49 6.57 21.40
CA SER A 35 -7.83 7.12 21.67
C SER A 35 -8.89 6.04 21.47
N LEU A 36 -9.69 5.83 22.51
CA LEU A 36 -10.81 4.89 22.51
C LEU A 36 -11.90 5.30 21.53
N GLY A 37 -12.59 4.30 21.00
CA GLY A 37 -13.84 4.51 20.30
C GLY A 37 -14.63 3.24 20.05
N ALA A 38 -15.75 3.40 19.34
CA ALA A 38 -16.71 2.34 19.07
C ALA A 38 -16.04 1.06 18.56
N GLY A 39 -16.34 -0.08 19.19
CA GLY A 39 -15.80 -1.38 18.83
C GLY A 39 -14.64 -1.88 19.69
N ASP A 40 -13.97 -1.00 20.46
CA ASP A 40 -12.89 -1.40 21.36
C ASP A 40 -13.39 -2.31 22.49
N ARG A 41 -12.53 -3.22 22.94
CA ARG A 41 -12.75 -3.99 24.17
C ARG A 41 -11.66 -3.68 25.17
N ILE A 42 -12.07 -3.34 26.38
CA ILE A 42 -11.19 -3.03 27.49
C ILE A 42 -11.49 -3.94 28.68
N GLN A 43 -10.45 -4.28 29.42
CA GLN A 43 -10.58 -4.86 30.74
C GLN A 43 -10.47 -3.75 31.77
N ILE A 44 -11.43 -3.73 32.70
CA ILE A 44 -11.40 -2.85 33.86
C ILE A 44 -11.15 -3.74 35.07
N ALA A 45 -10.05 -3.52 35.77
CA ALA A 45 -9.72 -4.21 37.01
C ALA A 45 -9.70 -3.19 38.15
N MET A 46 -10.65 -3.31 39.08
CA MET A 46 -10.70 -2.51 40.30
C MET A 46 -10.17 -3.33 41.46
N PHE A 47 -9.12 -2.81 42.12
CA PHE A 47 -8.49 -3.52 43.22
C PHE A 47 -9.48 -3.83 44.35
N ASN A 48 -9.61 -5.11 44.70
CA ASN A 48 -10.48 -5.62 45.75
C ASN A 48 -11.99 -5.34 45.56
N ILE A 49 -12.44 -5.11 44.31
CA ILE A 49 -13.86 -4.95 43.96
C ILE A 49 -14.17 -5.73 42.67
N PRO A 50 -14.28 -7.07 42.74
CA PRO A 50 -14.51 -7.91 41.55
C PRO A 50 -15.87 -7.63 40.89
N GLU A 51 -16.87 -7.14 41.62
CA GLU A 51 -18.21 -6.83 41.09
C GLU A 51 -18.23 -5.62 40.14
N LEU A 52 -17.22 -4.76 40.23
CA LEU A 52 -17.00 -3.62 39.33
C LEU A 52 -15.90 -3.89 38.29
N SER A 53 -15.28 -5.06 38.37
CA SER A 53 -14.24 -5.49 37.44
C SER A 53 -14.86 -6.35 36.34
N GLY A 54 -14.29 -6.30 35.14
CA GLY A 54 -14.79 -7.09 34.02
C GLY A 54 -14.29 -6.61 32.68
N GLU A 55 -14.77 -7.28 31.64
CA GLU A 55 -14.55 -6.88 30.26
C GLU A 55 -15.72 -6.02 29.78
N PHE A 56 -15.40 -4.88 29.19
CA PHE A 56 -16.39 -3.94 28.68
C PHE A 56 -16.08 -3.62 27.23
N ARG A 57 -17.15 -3.57 26.43
CA ARG A 57 -17.08 -3.19 25.03
C ARG A 57 -17.60 -1.78 24.86
N VAL A 58 -16.87 -0.97 24.10
CA VAL A 58 -17.36 0.34 23.66
C VAL A 58 -18.44 0.14 22.62
N SER A 59 -19.64 0.58 22.94
CA SER A 59 -20.82 0.54 22.09
C SER A 59 -20.63 1.38 20.82
N VAL A 60 -21.48 1.14 19.81
CA VAL A 60 -21.40 1.82 18.49
C VAL A 60 -21.60 3.33 18.56
N ASP A 61 -22.28 3.79 19.61
CA ASP A 61 -22.50 5.20 19.96
C ASP A 61 -21.33 5.83 20.74
N GLY A 62 -20.27 5.07 21.01
CA GLY A 62 -19.05 5.57 21.67
C GLY A 62 -19.13 5.60 23.19
N TYR A 63 -19.99 4.77 23.80
CA TYR A 63 -20.14 4.69 25.25
C TYR A 63 -19.77 3.33 25.84
N LEU A 64 -19.36 3.33 27.11
CA LEU A 64 -19.21 2.17 27.96
C LEU A 64 -20.40 2.06 28.92
N ASN A 65 -20.94 0.86 29.09
CA ASN A 65 -21.96 0.58 30.10
C ASN A 65 -21.29 -0.05 31.31
N LEU A 66 -21.27 0.68 32.43
CA LEU A 66 -20.52 0.31 33.63
C LEU A 66 -21.45 0.15 34.83
N PRO A 67 -21.17 -0.80 35.75
CA PRO A 67 -21.99 -0.97 36.95
C PRO A 67 -22.00 0.30 37.79
N TRP A 68 -23.17 0.63 38.36
CA TRP A 68 -23.45 1.75 39.27
C TRP A 68 -23.37 3.16 38.68
N ILE A 69 -22.48 3.41 37.72
CA ILE A 69 -22.33 4.73 37.09
C ILE A 69 -22.98 4.82 35.70
N GLY A 70 -23.52 3.71 35.20
CA GLY A 70 -24.27 3.65 33.95
C GLY A 70 -23.39 3.91 32.73
N THR A 71 -23.87 4.74 31.82
CA THR A 71 -23.26 4.97 30.52
C THR A 71 -22.22 6.10 30.58
N VAL A 72 -21.00 5.82 30.13
CA VAL A 72 -19.86 6.75 30.13
C VAL A 72 -19.33 6.94 28.70
N SER A 73 -19.25 8.18 28.24
CA SER A 73 -18.70 8.47 26.90
C SER A 73 -17.18 8.29 26.92
N VAL A 74 -16.65 7.64 25.89
CA VAL A 74 -15.19 7.49 25.70
C VAL A 74 -14.68 8.21 24.45
N TYR A 75 -15.51 9.06 23.84
CA TYR A 75 -15.17 9.72 22.59
C TYR A 75 -13.87 10.52 22.71
N GLN A 76 -12.90 10.17 21.86
CA GLN A 76 -11.55 10.73 21.85
C GLN A 76 -10.76 10.57 23.16
N MET A 77 -11.26 9.88 24.18
CA MET A 77 -10.56 9.68 25.45
C MET A 77 -9.43 8.67 25.30
N THR A 78 -8.31 8.91 25.97
CA THR A 78 -7.26 7.90 26.14
C THR A 78 -7.60 6.98 27.31
N LEU A 79 -6.86 5.87 27.48
CA LEU A 79 -7.04 5.03 28.67
C LEU A 79 -6.73 5.82 29.96
N LYS A 80 -5.74 6.70 29.91
CA LYS A 80 -5.42 7.60 31.04
C LYS A 80 -6.57 8.55 31.37
N ASP A 81 -7.13 9.20 30.36
CA ASP A 81 -8.29 10.10 30.54
C ASP A 81 -9.48 9.34 31.14
N LEU A 82 -9.77 8.14 30.61
CA LEU A 82 -10.85 7.30 31.09
C LEU A 82 -10.61 6.86 32.54
N LYS A 83 -9.40 6.44 32.90
CA LYS A 83 -9.06 6.03 34.27
C LYS A 83 -9.34 7.14 35.29
N LEU A 84 -8.98 8.38 34.95
CA LEU A 84 -9.24 9.55 35.79
C LEU A 84 -10.74 9.84 35.91
N ASP A 85 -11.49 9.80 34.79
CA ASP A 85 -12.94 10.04 34.78
C ASP A 85 -13.70 8.95 35.58
N LEU A 86 -13.36 7.68 35.40
CA LEU A 86 -13.96 6.57 36.15
C LEU A 86 -13.69 6.70 37.66
N ALA A 87 -12.45 7.00 38.04
CA ALA A 87 -12.11 7.21 39.44
C ALA A 87 -12.94 8.34 40.06
N ALA A 88 -13.18 9.43 39.33
CA ALA A 88 -14.03 10.53 39.79
C ALA A 88 -15.51 10.14 39.93
N ARG A 89 -16.06 9.37 38.98
CA ARG A 89 -17.48 8.93 39.00
C ARG A 89 -17.75 7.94 40.13
N TYR A 90 -16.89 6.95 40.31
CA TYR A 90 -17.08 5.91 41.33
C TYR A 90 -16.90 6.41 42.77
N ARG A 91 -16.19 7.53 42.98
CA ARG A 91 -16.04 8.16 44.32
C ARG A 91 -17.38 8.54 44.97
N ARG A 92 -18.45 8.71 44.19
CA ARG A 92 -19.80 8.99 44.73
C ARG A 92 -20.45 7.77 45.40
N PHE A 93 -19.97 6.57 45.07
CA PHE A 93 -20.54 5.30 45.51
C PHE A 93 -19.58 4.50 46.40
N LEU A 94 -18.28 4.84 46.39
CA LEU A 94 -17.24 4.15 47.14
C LEU A 94 -16.69 5.02 48.28
N LYS A 95 -16.50 4.40 49.45
CA LYS A 95 -15.92 5.06 50.64
C LYS A 95 -14.46 5.50 50.44
N ARG A 96 -13.73 4.81 49.57
CA ARG A 96 -12.32 5.10 49.23
C ARG A 96 -12.18 5.20 47.71
N PRO A 97 -11.26 6.03 47.19
CA PRO A 97 -10.97 6.06 45.77
C PRO A 97 -10.53 4.67 45.28
N PRO A 98 -11.17 4.11 44.25
CA PRO A 98 -10.78 2.81 43.71
C PRO A 98 -9.42 2.92 43.01
N VAL A 99 -8.59 1.90 43.14
CA VAL A 99 -7.41 1.72 42.29
C VAL A 99 -7.87 0.98 41.04
N ILE A 100 -7.86 1.68 39.91
CA ILE A 100 -8.37 1.17 38.63
C ILE A 100 -7.18 0.90 37.69
N ASN A 101 -7.13 -0.30 37.13
CA ASN A 101 -6.26 -0.65 36.00
C ASN A 101 -7.13 -0.88 34.77
N LEU A 102 -6.73 -0.27 33.65
CA LEU A 102 -7.39 -0.40 32.36
C LEU A 102 -6.44 -1.07 31.38
N THR A 103 -6.91 -2.13 30.72
CA THR A 103 -6.14 -2.83 29.68
C THR A 103 -6.94 -2.84 28.39
N LEU A 104 -6.34 -2.43 27.28
CA LEU A 104 -6.96 -2.60 25.96
C LEU A 104 -6.81 -4.08 25.54
N LEU A 105 -7.92 -4.83 25.52
CA LEU A 105 -7.92 -6.25 25.16
C LEU A 105 -7.87 -6.44 23.65
N SER A 106 -8.68 -5.68 22.91
CA SER A 106 -8.63 -5.67 21.45
C SER A 106 -8.97 -4.30 20.90
N PRO A 107 -8.08 -3.69 20.11
CA PRO A 107 -8.38 -2.47 19.37
C PRO A 107 -9.41 -2.76 18.27
N ARG A 108 -10.19 -1.75 17.91
CA ARG A 108 -11.01 -1.76 16.70
C ARG A 108 -10.14 -1.69 15.44
N PRO A 109 -10.60 -2.27 14.32
CA PRO A 109 -9.98 -2.02 13.01
C PRO A 109 -10.01 -0.53 12.69
N VAL A 110 -8.96 -0.03 12.05
CA VAL A 110 -8.93 1.35 11.57
C VAL A 110 -9.53 1.42 10.17
N ARG A 111 -10.31 2.47 9.91
CA ARG A 111 -10.80 2.77 8.57
C ARG A 111 -10.08 3.99 8.00
N VAL A 112 -9.51 3.85 6.82
CA VAL A 112 -8.82 4.92 6.11
C VAL A 112 -9.40 5.08 4.70
N SER A 113 -9.25 6.26 4.13
CA SER A 113 -9.64 6.54 2.74
C SER A 113 -8.40 6.80 1.89
N VAL A 114 -8.37 6.23 0.68
CA VAL A 114 -7.24 6.35 -0.26
C VAL A 114 -7.77 6.88 -1.59
N SER A 115 -7.11 7.89 -2.13
CA SER A 115 -7.53 8.58 -3.36
C SER A 115 -6.33 9.10 -4.16
N GLY A 116 -6.56 9.43 -5.43
CA GLY A 116 -5.51 9.90 -6.34
C GLY A 116 -4.87 8.76 -7.15
N GLU A 117 -3.57 8.83 -7.37
CA GLU A 117 -2.80 7.90 -8.22
C GLU A 117 -2.52 6.55 -7.52
N VAL A 118 -3.58 5.80 -7.31
CA VAL A 118 -3.57 4.42 -6.80
C VAL A 118 -4.42 3.52 -7.70
N ASN A 119 -4.11 2.23 -7.79
CA ASN A 119 -4.82 1.33 -8.70
C ASN A 119 -6.29 1.12 -8.29
N ASN A 120 -6.58 1.07 -6.98
CA ASN A 120 -7.94 0.94 -6.47
C ASN A 120 -8.22 2.04 -5.43
N PRO A 121 -8.70 3.22 -5.82
CA PRO A 121 -9.14 4.24 -4.87
C PRO A 121 -10.35 3.74 -4.06
N GLY A 122 -10.45 4.10 -2.78
CA GLY A 122 -11.56 3.66 -1.94
C GLY A 122 -11.32 3.74 -0.44
N SER A 123 -12.24 3.16 0.32
CA SER A 123 -12.11 3.02 1.78
C SER A 123 -11.56 1.64 2.13
N TYR A 124 -10.56 1.61 3.02
CA TYR A 124 -9.89 0.40 3.46
C TYR A 124 -10.06 0.26 4.97
N THR A 125 -10.33 -0.98 5.42
CA THR A 125 -10.38 -1.31 6.84
C THR A 125 -9.27 -2.29 7.14
N THR A 126 -8.36 -1.90 8.02
CA THR A 126 -7.18 -2.71 8.37
C THR A 126 -7.20 -3.01 9.85
N ALA A 127 -6.86 -4.26 10.21
CA ALA A 127 -6.75 -4.65 11.60
C ALA A 127 -5.60 -3.89 12.27
N VAL A 128 -5.80 -3.51 13.54
CA VAL A 128 -4.70 -3.10 14.41
C VAL A 128 -4.31 -4.35 15.18
N GLU A 129 -3.06 -4.77 15.03
CA GLU A 129 -2.60 -5.98 15.70
C GLU A 129 -2.21 -5.64 17.13
N ALA A 130 -2.69 -6.46 18.06
CA ALA A 130 -2.27 -6.40 19.44
C ALA A 130 -0.75 -6.68 19.53
N PRO A 131 -0.04 -6.03 20.46
CA PRO A 131 1.41 -6.18 20.57
C PRO A 131 1.80 -7.66 20.63
N GLN A 132 2.60 -8.13 19.67
CA GLN A 132 3.21 -9.46 19.69
C GLN A 132 4.62 -9.43 20.29
N ASP A 133 5.17 -8.24 20.52
CA ASP A 133 6.54 -8.07 21.00
C ASP A 133 6.60 -7.73 22.51
N VAL A 134 7.80 -7.89 23.06
CA VAL A 134 8.11 -7.57 24.47
C VAL A 134 8.00 -6.06 24.75
N ARG A 135 7.85 -5.22 23.70
CA ARG A 135 7.70 -3.77 23.78
C ARG A 135 6.24 -3.31 23.78
N GLY A 136 5.26 -4.21 23.82
CA GLY A 136 3.88 -3.87 24.22
C GLY A 136 3.18 -2.79 23.39
N ASN A 137 3.67 -2.43 22.19
CA ASN A 137 3.11 -1.38 21.35
C ASN A 137 2.12 -1.95 20.33
N LEU A 138 0.98 -1.27 20.16
CA LEU A 138 0.02 -1.58 19.10
C LEU A 138 0.72 -1.45 17.74
N GLN A 139 0.56 -2.45 16.89
CA GLN A 139 1.01 -2.37 15.50
C GLN A 139 -0.09 -1.73 14.68
N TRP A 140 0.06 -0.42 14.49
CA TRP A 140 -0.77 0.36 13.60
C TRP A 140 -0.43 0.05 12.15
N PRO A 141 -1.42 -0.02 11.26
CA PRO A 141 -1.14 -0.20 9.85
C PRO A 141 -0.41 1.01 9.30
N THR A 142 0.53 0.76 8.41
CA THR A 142 1.34 1.80 7.81
C THR A 142 0.80 2.24 6.46
N LEU A 143 1.28 3.39 5.98
CA LEU A 143 0.93 3.92 4.67
C LEU A 143 1.20 2.91 3.56
N THR A 144 2.38 2.29 3.55
CA THR A 144 2.74 1.30 2.52
C THR A 144 1.85 0.05 2.56
N GLN A 145 1.47 -0.43 3.74
CA GLN A 145 0.56 -1.58 3.90
C GLN A 145 -0.84 -1.29 3.32
N VAL A 146 -1.35 -0.08 3.53
CA VAL A 146 -2.63 0.35 2.97
C VAL A 146 -2.53 0.51 1.46
N LEU A 147 -1.44 1.09 0.95
CA LEU A 147 -1.21 1.20 -0.50
C LEU A 147 -1.14 -0.18 -1.16
N GLN A 148 -0.49 -1.17 -0.53
CA GLN A 148 -0.49 -2.56 -1.00
C GLN A 148 -1.90 -3.13 -1.12
N THR A 149 -2.71 -2.94 -0.07
CA THR A 149 -4.11 -3.38 -0.04
C THR A 149 -4.93 -2.67 -1.13
N ALA A 150 -4.58 -1.44 -1.46
CA ALA A 150 -5.16 -0.67 -2.57
C ALA A 150 -4.65 -1.09 -3.97
N GLY A 151 -3.87 -2.17 -4.07
CA GLY A 151 -3.29 -2.65 -5.32
C GLY A 151 -2.05 -1.87 -5.77
N GLY A 152 -1.47 -1.08 -4.88
CA GLY A 152 -0.28 -0.26 -5.12
C GLY A 152 -0.56 1.04 -5.86
N ILE A 153 0.46 1.89 -5.90
CA ILE A 153 0.44 3.17 -6.63
C ILE A 153 0.38 2.97 -8.15
N THR A 154 -0.11 3.97 -8.89
CA THR A 154 0.08 3.97 -10.35
C THR A 154 1.50 4.43 -10.69
N GLN A 155 1.94 4.16 -11.93
CA GLN A 155 3.22 4.69 -12.41
C GLN A 155 3.23 6.22 -12.62
N LEU A 156 2.08 6.88 -12.45
CA LEU A 156 1.94 8.33 -12.56
C LEU A 156 1.92 9.01 -11.19
N ALA A 157 2.05 8.24 -10.10
CA ALA A 157 2.02 8.75 -8.74
C ALA A 157 3.23 9.61 -8.41
N ASP A 158 2.97 10.73 -7.73
CA ASP A 158 3.99 11.51 -7.05
C ASP A 158 4.18 10.96 -5.63
N VAL A 159 5.18 10.12 -5.46
CA VAL A 159 5.49 9.47 -4.18
C VAL A 159 6.20 10.41 -3.20
N ARG A 160 6.64 11.59 -3.64
CA ARG A 160 7.37 12.56 -2.79
C ARG A 160 6.44 13.49 -2.03
N GLU A 161 5.24 13.69 -2.55
CA GLU A 161 4.23 14.57 -1.96
C GLU A 161 2.97 13.81 -1.53
N VAL A 162 3.11 12.60 -0.97
CA VAL A 162 1.95 11.84 -0.46
C VAL A 162 1.35 12.59 0.72
N GLN A 163 0.03 12.78 0.70
CA GLN A 163 -0.66 13.62 1.67
C GLN A 163 -1.52 12.76 2.60
N VAL A 164 -1.31 12.90 3.90
CA VAL A 164 -2.15 12.26 4.91
C VAL A 164 -2.84 13.35 5.73
N ARG A 165 -4.17 13.38 5.66
CA ARG A 165 -5.01 14.27 6.46
C ARG A 165 -5.62 13.49 7.61
N ARG A 166 -5.33 13.94 8.83
CA ARG A 166 -5.80 13.34 10.08
C ARG A 166 -6.72 14.31 10.82
N LEU A 167 -7.88 13.84 11.26
CA LEU A 167 -8.79 14.62 12.10
C LEU A 167 -8.43 14.38 13.58
N GLY A 168 -8.01 15.43 14.27
CA GLY A 168 -7.74 15.44 15.71
C GLY A 168 -8.76 16.25 16.51
N ARG A 169 -8.53 16.37 17.82
CA ARG A 169 -9.34 17.24 18.72
C ARG A 169 -9.29 18.70 18.28
N ASP A 170 -8.14 19.16 17.78
CA ASP A 170 -7.87 20.55 17.41
C ASP A 170 -8.16 20.87 15.92
N GLY A 171 -8.77 19.94 15.18
CA GLY A 171 -9.08 20.08 13.76
C GLY A 171 -8.30 19.12 12.86
N SER A 172 -8.21 19.43 11.56
CA SER A 172 -7.53 18.57 10.59
C SER A 172 -6.05 18.93 10.43
N THR A 173 -5.16 17.98 10.71
CA THR A 173 -3.72 18.09 10.44
C THR A 173 -3.40 17.47 9.08
N ARG A 174 -2.59 18.15 8.27
CA ARG A 174 -2.06 17.63 7.00
C ARG A 174 -0.58 17.32 7.16
N MET A 175 -0.22 16.07 6.90
CA MET A 175 1.17 15.58 6.87
C MET A 175 1.54 15.32 5.41
N ILE A 176 2.76 15.70 5.03
CA ILE A 176 3.35 15.37 3.73
C ILE A 176 4.40 14.29 4.00
N VAL A 177 4.36 13.24 3.19
CA VAL A 177 5.19 12.05 3.31
C VAL A 177 5.93 11.84 2.00
N ASP A 178 7.24 11.60 2.10
CA ASP A 178 8.10 11.30 0.96
C ASP A 178 8.45 9.81 0.93
N LEU A 179 7.64 9.02 0.22
CA LEU A 179 7.89 7.59 0.03
C LEU A 179 9.07 7.30 -0.91
N TRP A 180 9.62 8.29 -1.61
CA TRP A 180 10.87 8.10 -2.36
C TRP A 180 12.04 7.87 -1.41
N GLU A 181 12.14 8.63 -0.32
CA GLU A 181 13.19 8.47 0.70
C GLU A 181 13.11 7.08 1.38
N LEU A 182 11.92 6.50 1.51
CA LEU A 182 11.76 5.13 1.97
C LEU A 182 12.41 4.12 1.02
N VAL A 183 12.27 4.32 -0.29
CA VAL A 183 12.77 3.40 -1.33
C VAL A 183 14.26 3.61 -1.57
N ASP A 184 14.71 4.85 -1.63
CA ASP A 184 16.07 5.20 -2.04
C ASP A 184 17.05 5.23 -0.86
N ALA A 185 16.66 5.81 0.27
CA ALA A 185 17.49 5.94 1.46
C ALA A 185 17.15 4.89 2.55
N GLY A 186 16.02 4.18 2.42
CA GLY A 186 15.56 3.25 3.45
C GLY A 186 15.01 3.96 4.70
N ASP A 187 14.60 5.23 4.58
CA ASP A 187 14.07 6.00 5.71
C ASP A 187 12.67 5.51 6.09
N SER A 188 12.62 4.64 7.10
CA SER A 188 11.37 4.08 7.62
C SER A 188 10.48 5.11 8.31
N SER A 189 10.98 6.30 8.65
CA SER A 189 10.16 7.37 9.23
C SER A 189 9.12 7.91 8.24
N GLN A 190 9.33 7.68 6.94
CA GLN A 190 8.38 8.01 5.88
C GLN A 190 7.23 7.01 5.78
N ASP A 191 7.32 5.81 6.37
CA ASP A 191 6.19 4.88 6.39
C ASP A 191 5.25 5.18 7.56
N LEU A 192 4.51 6.28 7.43
CA LEU A 192 3.67 6.82 8.49
C LEU A 192 2.65 5.79 9.02
N SER A 193 2.61 5.62 10.35
CA SER A 193 1.54 4.88 11.01
C SER A 193 0.20 5.61 10.93
N LEU A 194 -0.81 4.90 10.43
CA LEU A 194 -2.13 5.43 10.17
C LEU A 194 -3.05 5.26 11.39
N ARG A 195 -4.01 6.16 11.49
CA ARG A 195 -5.07 6.16 12.50
C ARG A 195 -6.44 6.09 11.85
N ASP A 196 -7.43 5.70 12.65
CA ASP A 196 -8.82 5.70 12.24
C ASP A 196 -9.25 7.08 11.71
N GLY A 197 -9.87 7.10 10.53
CA GLY A 197 -10.31 8.33 9.86
C GLY A 197 -9.26 9.05 9.02
N ASP A 198 -8.02 8.54 8.93
CA ASP A 198 -7.01 9.15 8.07
C ASP A 198 -7.43 9.12 6.60
N ALA A 199 -7.20 10.23 5.89
CA ALA A 199 -7.44 10.38 4.47
C ALA A 199 -6.11 10.56 3.73
N ILE A 200 -5.83 9.62 2.84
CA ILE A 200 -4.61 9.51 2.06
C ILE A 200 -4.91 9.97 0.63
N PHE A 201 -4.11 10.90 0.15
CA PHE A 201 -4.17 11.39 -1.22
C PHE A 201 -2.80 11.28 -1.88
N ILE A 202 -2.73 10.56 -3.00
CA ILE A 202 -1.54 10.36 -3.80
C ILE A 202 -1.64 11.29 -5.01
N PRO A 203 -0.83 12.35 -5.10
CA PRO A 203 -0.89 13.26 -6.24
C PRO A 203 -0.39 12.60 -7.53
N LYS A 204 -0.69 13.24 -8.66
CA LYS A 204 -0.10 12.92 -9.96
C LYS A 204 1.22 13.65 -10.13
N ALA A 205 2.27 12.93 -10.51
CA ALA A 205 3.60 13.47 -10.74
C ALA A 205 3.57 14.49 -11.89
N LYS A 206 4.40 15.54 -11.77
CA LYS A 206 4.56 16.57 -12.83
C LYS A 206 5.49 16.10 -13.95
N LYS A 207 6.42 15.20 -13.63
CA LYS A 207 7.41 14.63 -14.55
C LYS A 207 7.64 13.17 -14.17
N ILE A 208 7.88 12.33 -15.17
CA ILE A 208 8.18 10.91 -14.98
C ILE A 208 9.63 10.67 -15.42
N ASP A 209 10.49 10.31 -14.48
CA ASP A 209 11.83 9.82 -14.78
C ASP A 209 11.76 8.30 -15.01
N SER A 210 12.26 7.83 -16.15
CA SER A 210 12.25 6.41 -16.50
C SER A 210 13.10 5.56 -15.55
N SER A 211 14.21 6.10 -15.04
CA SER A 211 15.10 5.41 -14.11
C SER A 211 14.47 5.26 -12.72
N GLU A 212 13.76 6.29 -12.24
CA GLU A 212 13.00 6.22 -10.99
C GLU A 212 11.80 5.30 -11.11
N SER A 213 11.10 5.32 -12.24
CA SER A 213 9.94 4.46 -12.50
C SER A 213 10.28 2.97 -12.34
N VAL A 214 11.48 2.56 -12.76
CA VAL A 214 11.96 1.18 -12.61
C VAL A 214 12.15 0.82 -11.13
N ARG A 215 12.79 1.71 -10.36
CA ARG A 215 12.98 1.52 -8.91
C ARG A 215 11.64 1.46 -8.17
N LEU A 216 10.75 2.41 -8.46
CA LEU A 216 9.40 2.41 -7.90
C LEU A 216 8.63 1.15 -8.27
N GLY A 217 8.75 0.65 -9.50
CA GLY A 217 8.12 -0.59 -9.92
C GLY A 217 8.52 -1.83 -9.11
N THR A 218 9.64 -1.77 -8.38
CA THR A 218 10.09 -2.83 -7.46
C THR A 218 9.75 -2.58 -5.99
N ALA A 219 9.22 -1.41 -5.66
CA ALA A 219 8.83 -1.07 -4.29
C ALA A 219 7.66 -1.94 -3.81
N ASN A 220 7.60 -2.21 -2.51
CA ASN A 220 6.56 -3.07 -1.93
C ASN A 220 5.16 -2.46 -2.05
N PHE A 221 5.03 -1.14 -2.20
CA PHE A 221 3.77 -0.41 -2.36
C PHE A 221 3.42 -0.12 -3.83
N SER A 222 4.15 -0.73 -4.77
CA SER A 222 3.84 -0.74 -6.19
C SER A 222 3.11 -2.02 -6.59
N PRO A 223 2.31 -1.99 -7.67
CA PRO A 223 1.64 -3.18 -8.17
C PRO A 223 2.66 -4.24 -8.57
N LYS A 224 2.39 -5.50 -8.24
CA LYS A 224 3.22 -6.64 -8.70
C LYS A 224 3.08 -6.90 -10.20
N ASN A 225 1.87 -6.68 -10.71
CA ASN A 225 1.53 -6.86 -12.12
C ASN A 225 0.86 -5.61 -12.69
N ILE A 226 1.10 -5.37 -13.97
CA ILE A 226 0.41 -4.36 -14.78
C ILE A 226 -0.40 -5.05 -15.88
N LYS A 227 -1.45 -4.38 -16.34
CA LYS A 227 -2.24 -4.82 -17.49
C LYS A 227 -1.87 -4.00 -18.71
N VAL A 228 -1.62 -4.68 -19.82
CA VAL A 228 -1.34 -4.10 -21.14
C VAL A 228 -2.29 -4.70 -22.17
N GLN A 229 -2.47 -4.02 -23.30
CA GLN A 229 -3.29 -4.53 -24.40
C GLN A 229 -2.39 -5.06 -25.52
N VAL A 230 -2.53 -6.32 -25.88
CA VAL A 230 -1.85 -6.90 -27.04
C VAL A 230 -2.92 -7.30 -28.05
N VAL A 231 -2.98 -6.60 -29.18
CA VAL A 231 -4.06 -6.74 -30.16
C VAL A 231 -3.52 -6.98 -31.56
N GLY A 232 -4.38 -7.44 -32.47
CA GLY A 232 -4.02 -7.75 -33.86
C GLY A 232 -3.57 -9.20 -34.04
N GLU A 233 -2.61 -9.43 -34.93
CA GLU A 233 -2.17 -10.76 -35.36
C GLU A 233 -1.18 -11.41 -34.37
N VAL A 234 -1.60 -11.57 -33.12
CA VAL A 234 -0.95 -12.44 -32.12
C VAL A 234 -1.79 -13.71 -31.92
N VAL A 235 -1.23 -14.72 -31.26
CA VAL A 235 -1.95 -15.98 -31.00
C VAL A 235 -3.13 -15.76 -30.04
N LYS A 236 -2.95 -14.96 -28.99
CA LYS A 236 -3.98 -14.64 -27.99
C LYS A 236 -4.13 -13.12 -27.83
N PRO A 237 -4.93 -12.45 -28.67
CA PRO A 237 -5.16 -11.02 -28.53
C PRO A 237 -6.05 -10.72 -27.32
N GLY A 238 -5.84 -9.58 -26.68
CA GLY A 238 -6.63 -9.08 -25.56
C GLY A 238 -5.78 -8.39 -24.49
N SER A 239 -6.39 -8.22 -23.32
CA SER A 239 -5.70 -7.71 -22.13
C SER A 239 -4.78 -8.79 -21.56
N VAL A 240 -3.51 -8.45 -21.40
CA VAL A 240 -2.48 -9.33 -20.86
C VAL A 240 -1.98 -8.77 -19.54
N GLU A 241 -1.93 -9.60 -18.51
CA GLU A 241 -1.34 -9.27 -17.21
C GLU A 241 0.11 -9.76 -17.18
N ILE A 242 1.03 -8.84 -16.88
CA ILE A 242 2.47 -9.09 -16.85
C ILE A 242 3.07 -8.48 -15.58
N PRO A 243 4.20 -9.00 -15.07
CA PRO A 243 4.91 -8.36 -13.97
C PRO A 243 5.26 -6.90 -14.26
N THR A 244 5.31 -6.08 -13.21
CA THR A 244 5.83 -4.71 -13.34
C THR A 244 7.29 -4.73 -13.83
N ASN A 245 7.68 -3.72 -14.60
CA ASN A 245 8.97 -3.65 -15.32
C ASN A 245 9.14 -4.67 -16.46
N SER A 246 8.07 -5.39 -16.87
CA SER A 246 8.11 -6.22 -18.07
C SER A 246 8.23 -5.41 -19.36
N THR A 247 8.79 -6.03 -20.39
CA THR A 247 9.09 -5.42 -21.68
C THR A 247 8.07 -5.75 -22.77
N LEU A 248 8.11 -5.00 -23.87
CA LEU A 248 7.31 -5.24 -25.07
C LEU A 248 7.41 -6.68 -25.57
N ASN A 249 8.63 -7.23 -25.67
CA ASN A 249 8.83 -8.61 -26.12
C ASN A 249 8.18 -9.62 -25.18
N GLN A 250 8.28 -9.41 -23.86
CA GLN A 250 7.66 -10.29 -22.87
C GLN A 250 6.14 -10.28 -23.01
N ALA A 251 5.51 -9.13 -23.23
CA ALA A 251 4.06 -9.07 -23.45
C ALA A 251 3.62 -9.82 -24.71
N ILE A 252 4.37 -9.71 -25.81
CA ILE A 252 4.11 -10.47 -27.04
C ILE A 252 4.24 -11.98 -26.78
N LEU A 253 5.26 -12.41 -26.04
CA LEU A 253 5.47 -13.81 -25.69
C LEU A 253 4.35 -14.36 -24.80
N VAL A 254 3.90 -13.59 -23.80
CA VAL A 254 2.76 -13.97 -22.94
C VAL A 254 1.46 -14.06 -23.74
N ALA A 255 1.29 -13.22 -24.78
CA ALA A 255 0.21 -13.33 -25.76
C ALA A 255 0.33 -14.54 -26.72
N GLY A 256 1.31 -15.43 -26.49
CA GLY A 256 1.56 -16.63 -27.31
C GLY A 256 2.41 -16.37 -28.56
N GLY A 257 3.00 -15.18 -28.69
CA GLY A 257 3.79 -14.78 -29.84
C GLY A 257 2.95 -14.28 -31.01
N PHE A 258 3.64 -13.95 -32.10
CA PHE A 258 3.00 -13.56 -33.35
C PHE A 258 2.30 -14.74 -34.03
N ASN A 259 1.23 -14.46 -34.76
CA ASN A 259 0.67 -15.44 -35.69
C ASN A 259 1.67 -15.68 -36.84
N ASN A 260 2.21 -16.90 -36.95
CA ASN A 260 3.25 -17.25 -37.93
C ASN A 260 2.83 -17.13 -39.40
N THR A 261 1.53 -17.11 -39.68
CA THR A 261 1.00 -17.09 -41.05
C THR A 261 0.56 -15.68 -41.46
N ARG A 262 0.01 -14.90 -40.52
CA ARG A 262 -0.68 -13.64 -40.83
C ARG A 262 -0.01 -12.40 -40.29
N ALA A 263 0.88 -12.51 -39.32
CA ALA A 263 1.48 -11.37 -38.66
C ALA A 263 2.70 -10.82 -39.41
N LYS A 264 2.89 -9.51 -39.34
CA LYS A 264 4.18 -8.86 -39.61
C LYS A 264 5.06 -9.02 -38.38
N GLN A 265 5.92 -10.04 -38.37
CA GLN A 265 6.73 -10.38 -37.18
C GLN A 265 7.91 -9.45 -36.93
N THR A 266 8.26 -8.62 -37.90
CA THR A 266 9.41 -7.71 -37.82
C THR A 266 9.09 -6.39 -37.12
N ALA A 267 7.81 -6.04 -36.96
CA ALA A 267 7.43 -4.76 -36.38
C ALA A 267 6.04 -4.78 -35.73
N VAL A 268 5.87 -3.95 -34.71
CA VAL A 268 4.57 -3.68 -34.06
C VAL A 268 4.34 -2.19 -33.94
N ASP A 269 3.07 -1.77 -33.91
CA ASP A 269 2.76 -0.41 -33.47
C ASP A 269 2.65 -0.41 -31.95
N PHE A 270 3.34 0.55 -31.35
CA PHE A 270 3.34 0.78 -29.92
C PHE A 270 2.65 2.09 -29.63
N ILE A 271 1.68 2.05 -28.72
CA ILE A 271 0.85 3.20 -28.35
C ILE A 271 0.89 3.34 -26.82
N ARG A 272 1.22 4.55 -26.35
CA ARG A 272 1.29 4.90 -24.93
C ARG A 272 0.59 6.23 -24.66
N LEU A 273 -0.23 6.28 -23.62
CA LEU A 273 -0.77 7.53 -23.08
C LEU A 273 0.29 8.22 -22.22
N ASN A 274 0.62 9.45 -22.56
CA ASN A 274 1.56 10.27 -21.81
C ASN A 274 0.84 10.99 -20.66
N LEU A 275 1.63 11.48 -19.71
CA LEU A 275 1.15 12.17 -18.51
C LEU A 275 0.28 13.40 -18.84
N ASP A 276 0.64 14.12 -19.91
CA ASP A 276 -0.02 15.33 -20.42
C ASP A 276 -1.31 15.04 -21.20
N GLY A 277 -1.73 13.78 -21.29
CA GLY A 277 -2.90 13.33 -22.04
C GLY A 277 -2.65 13.14 -23.53
N THR A 278 -1.44 13.37 -24.03
CA THR A 278 -1.08 13.07 -25.42
C THR A 278 -0.82 11.58 -25.61
N VAL A 279 -0.90 11.10 -26.85
CA VAL A 279 -0.61 9.70 -27.18
C VAL A 279 0.66 9.62 -28.01
N THR A 280 1.65 8.88 -27.50
CA THR A 280 2.82 8.50 -28.29
C THR A 280 2.46 7.28 -29.12
N GLN A 281 2.54 7.39 -30.45
CA GLN A 281 2.42 6.26 -31.36
C GLN A 281 3.69 6.14 -32.20
N ARG A 282 4.30 4.96 -32.21
CA ARG A 282 5.46 4.66 -33.07
C ARG A 282 5.51 3.19 -33.45
N THR A 283 6.06 2.90 -34.61
CA THR A 283 6.34 1.53 -35.03
C THR A 283 7.70 1.10 -34.46
N ILE A 284 7.73 -0.02 -33.74
CA ILE A 284 8.92 -0.60 -33.13
C ILE A 284 9.35 -1.80 -33.97
N GLN A 285 10.61 -1.85 -34.36
CA GLN A 285 11.19 -3.02 -35.01
C GLN A 285 11.44 -4.08 -33.94
N VAL A 286 10.78 -5.22 -34.07
CA VAL A 286 10.82 -6.26 -33.05
C VAL A 286 12.02 -7.15 -33.26
N ASN A 287 12.87 -7.22 -32.24
CA ASN A 287 13.92 -8.21 -32.11
C ASN A 287 13.72 -8.95 -30.78
N LEU A 288 13.23 -10.19 -30.83
CA LEU A 288 12.93 -10.97 -29.61
C LEU A 288 14.17 -11.29 -28.77
N SER A 289 15.38 -11.12 -29.32
CA SER A 289 16.64 -11.31 -28.61
C SER A 289 17.21 -10.02 -28.01
N SER A 290 16.58 -8.86 -28.22
CA SER A 290 17.10 -7.59 -27.70
C SER A 290 16.86 -7.43 -26.20
N ALA A 291 17.89 -7.00 -25.47
CA ALA A 291 17.77 -6.58 -24.07
C ALA A 291 16.77 -5.41 -23.90
N PRO A 292 16.23 -5.17 -22.68
CA PRO A 292 15.34 -4.04 -22.42
C PRO A 292 15.97 -2.70 -22.84
N ASN A 293 15.28 -1.93 -23.67
CA ASN A 293 15.75 -0.61 -24.13
C ASN A 293 14.60 0.23 -24.68
N ASP A 294 14.69 1.55 -24.61
CA ASP A 294 13.58 2.44 -25.00
C ASP A 294 13.25 2.47 -26.49
N LYS A 295 14.10 1.92 -27.37
CA LYS A 295 13.93 2.00 -28.82
C LYS A 295 13.17 0.79 -29.38
N ASP A 296 13.71 -0.39 -29.14
CA ASP A 296 13.33 -1.65 -29.78
C ASP A 296 12.63 -2.62 -28.81
N ASN A 297 12.85 -2.49 -27.50
CA ASN A 297 12.20 -3.33 -26.49
C ASN A 297 11.91 -2.57 -25.18
N PRO A 298 11.00 -1.58 -25.22
CA PRO A 298 10.76 -0.69 -24.09
C PRO A 298 10.12 -1.43 -22.92
N ILE A 299 10.40 -0.95 -21.70
CA ILE A 299 9.66 -1.34 -20.50
C ILE A 299 8.24 -0.79 -20.63
N LEU A 300 7.26 -1.65 -20.36
CA LEU A 300 5.85 -1.34 -20.49
C LEU A 300 5.29 -0.68 -19.24
N ARG A 301 4.27 0.14 -19.49
CA ARG A 301 3.45 0.80 -18.49
C ARG A 301 2.04 0.22 -18.51
N ALA A 302 1.35 0.34 -17.39
CA ALA A 302 -0.06 0.00 -17.34
C ALA A 302 -0.82 0.73 -18.47
N ASN A 303 -1.68 0.00 -19.17
CA ASN A 303 -2.49 0.47 -20.29
C ASN A 303 -1.74 0.77 -21.60
N ASP A 304 -0.45 0.41 -21.71
CA ASP A 304 0.22 0.40 -23.02
C ASP A 304 -0.49 -0.54 -23.99
N VAL A 305 -0.50 -0.18 -25.28
CA VAL A 305 -1.09 -0.99 -26.35
C VAL A 305 -0.04 -1.38 -27.36
N ILE A 306 0.01 -2.66 -27.67
CA ILE A 306 0.87 -3.28 -28.67
C ILE A 306 -0.03 -3.84 -29.77
N VAL A 307 0.17 -3.38 -31.00
CA VAL A 307 -0.61 -3.82 -32.16
C VAL A 307 0.29 -4.62 -33.10
N ALA A 308 0.05 -5.92 -33.18
CA ALA A 308 0.65 -6.78 -34.18
C ALA A 308 -0.07 -6.58 -35.52
N GLN A 309 0.63 -5.95 -36.47
CA GLN A 309 0.09 -5.69 -37.79
C GLN A 309 -0.02 -6.97 -38.63
N ARG A 310 -0.93 -6.95 -39.62
CA ARG A 310 -0.98 -7.97 -40.68
C ARG A 310 0.24 -7.88 -41.60
N SER A 311 0.70 -9.04 -42.07
CA SER A 311 1.68 -9.14 -43.16
C SER A 311 1.09 -8.63 -44.47
N ASP A 312 1.94 -8.20 -45.40
CA ASP A 312 1.46 -7.66 -46.68
C ASP A 312 0.81 -8.75 -47.54
N THR A 313 1.26 -10.00 -47.41
CA THR A 313 0.62 -11.17 -48.04
C THR A 313 -0.77 -11.43 -47.48
N ALA A 314 -0.97 -11.32 -46.16
CA ALA A 314 -2.28 -11.48 -45.54
C ALA A 314 -3.25 -10.37 -45.98
N LYS A 315 -2.78 -9.11 -46.06
CA LYS A 315 -3.59 -7.99 -46.57
C LYS A 315 -4.04 -8.20 -48.02
N SER A 316 -3.18 -8.76 -48.88
CA SER A 316 -3.54 -9.06 -50.27
C SER A 316 -4.45 -10.27 -50.42
N ALA A 317 -4.25 -11.33 -49.63
CA ALA A 317 -5.09 -12.52 -49.67
C ALA A 317 -6.54 -12.20 -49.25
N ASP A 318 -6.72 -11.39 -48.20
CA ASP A 318 -8.04 -10.92 -47.77
C ASP A 318 -8.72 -10.07 -48.87
N ARG A 319 -7.96 -9.31 -49.66
CA ARG A 319 -8.50 -8.49 -50.78
C ARG A 319 -8.88 -9.32 -52.01
N VAL A 320 -8.12 -10.37 -52.32
CA VAL A 320 -8.42 -11.29 -53.43
C VAL A 320 -9.55 -12.24 -53.06
N GLY A 321 -9.65 -12.65 -51.78
CA GLY A 321 -10.79 -13.39 -51.25
C GLY A 321 -12.07 -12.56 -51.12
N ALA A 322 -11.95 -11.23 -50.99
CA ALA A 322 -13.06 -10.28 -50.91
C ALA A 322 -13.34 -9.58 -52.25
N LEU A 323 -13.56 -10.35 -53.33
CA LEU A 323 -14.25 -9.84 -54.52
C LEU A 323 -15.72 -9.54 -54.17
N GLY A 324 -15.93 -8.43 -53.45
CA GLY A 324 -17.25 -7.94 -53.03
C GLY A 324 -17.21 -7.18 -51.70
N GLY A 325 -16.54 -6.02 -51.64
CA GLY A 325 -16.74 -5.08 -50.52
C GLY A 325 -15.51 -4.26 -50.14
N ILE A 326 -15.48 -3.01 -50.61
CA ILE A 326 -14.48 -1.99 -50.24
C ILE A 326 -14.77 -1.51 -48.82
N LEU A 327 -13.93 -1.84 -47.83
CA LEU A 327 -13.77 -1.04 -46.60
C LEU A 327 -12.33 -1.15 -46.06
N ASN A 328 -11.61 -0.03 -46.05
CA ASN A 328 -10.36 0.17 -45.31
C ASN A 328 -10.66 0.32 -43.81
N PRO A 329 -10.02 -0.43 -42.88
CA PRO A 329 -10.13 -0.12 -41.46
C PRO A 329 -8.74 0.16 -40.88
N VAL A 330 -8.29 1.41 -40.96
CA VAL A 330 -7.23 1.92 -40.05
C VAL A 330 -7.72 3.14 -39.24
N SER A 331 -8.91 3.68 -39.54
CA SER A 331 -9.52 4.78 -38.79
C SER A 331 -10.21 4.36 -37.48
N GLY A 332 -10.35 3.06 -37.20
CA GLY A 332 -11.13 2.55 -36.06
C GLY A 332 -10.41 2.49 -34.70
N ILE A 333 -9.08 2.64 -34.66
CA ILE A 333 -8.31 2.45 -33.40
C ILE A 333 -8.50 3.63 -32.44
N LEU A 334 -8.72 4.84 -32.96
CA LEU A 334 -9.08 6.01 -32.14
C LEU A 334 -10.47 5.86 -31.48
N SER A 335 -11.36 5.05 -32.07
CA SER A 335 -12.69 4.76 -31.53
C SER A 335 -12.63 3.82 -30.32
N VAL A 336 -11.68 2.88 -30.29
CA VAL A 336 -11.49 1.93 -29.19
C VAL A 336 -10.95 2.62 -27.94
N LEU A 337 -10.06 3.61 -28.11
CA LEU A 337 -9.58 4.44 -26.99
C LEU A 337 -10.70 5.27 -26.35
N ARG A 338 -11.67 5.79 -27.12
CA ARG A 338 -12.85 6.49 -26.57
C ARG A 338 -13.87 5.58 -25.87
N LEU A 339 -13.88 4.29 -26.20
CA LEU A 339 -14.82 3.32 -25.62
C LEU A 339 -14.28 2.66 -24.34
N LEU A 340 -12.94 2.66 -24.16
CA LEU A 340 -12.25 2.15 -22.96
C LEU A 340 -11.98 3.25 -21.91
N LEU A 341 -11.88 4.51 -22.31
CA LEU A 341 -11.68 5.68 -21.43
C LEU A 341 -12.98 6.45 -21.24
N GLY A 342 -14.06 5.76 -20.82
CA GLY A 342 -15.41 6.30 -20.73
C GLY A 342 -15.51 7.76 -20.27
N ASN A 343 -16.43 8.49 -20.91
CA ASN A 343 -17.03 9.68 -20.30
C ASN A 343 -17.49 9.39 -18.87
#